data_AF-A0A966NPL1-F1
#
_entry.id   AF-A0A966NPL1-F1
#
_cell.length_a   1.000
_cell.length_b   1.000
_cell.length_c   1.000
_cell.angle_alpha   90.00
_cell.angle_beta   90.00
_cell.angle_gamma   90.00
#
_symmetry.space_group_name_H-M   'P 1'
#
loop_
_entity.id
_entity.type
_entity.pdbx_description
1 polymer ?
#
loop_
_entity_poly.entity_id
_entity_poly.type
_entity_poly.pdbx_seq_one_letter_code
_entity_poly.pdbx_strand_id
1 'polypeptide(L)'
;MSGRIRDTDVTYVRDNSPIDDVVGDYVQLKNAGGGQKKGLCPFHDEKTPSFHVTPSRGYFHCFGCQVGGDVIAFVMKMDHLTFTETIEKLAERIGYTLTYDESRGTSAPSGQRSRLVAANAAAAKFYQEHDIINR
;
A
#
# COMPACT_ATOMS: atom_id res chain seq x y z
N MET A 1 17.38 3.92 -0.60
CA MET A 1 16.67 2.63 -0.67
C MET A 1 16.67 2.06 0.74
N SER A 2 15.58 2.23 1.49
CA SER A 2 15.43 1.60 2.81
C SER A 2 15.43 0.09 2.63
N GLY A 3 16.12 -0.62 3.54
CA GLY A 3 16.10 -2.07 3.59
C GLY A 3 14.69 -2.62 3.79
N ARG A 4 14.54 -3.95 3.71
CA ARG A 4 13.25 -4.58 4.01
C ARG A 4 12.96 -4.39 5.51
N ILE A 5 11.80 -3.81 5.85
CA ILE A 5 11.32 -3.72 7.24
C ILE A 5 10.99 -5.15 7.72
N ARG A 6 11.36 -5.48 8.95
CA ARG A 6 11.06 -6.79 9.54
C ARG A 6 9.55 -7.03 9.62
N ASP A 7 9.12 -8.23 9.27
CA ASP A 7 7.69 -8.61 9.29
C ASP A 7 7.09 -8.50 10.72
N THR A 8 7.92 -8.66 11.77
CA THR A 8 7.53 -8.44 13.17
C THR A 8 7.19 -6.98 13.45
N ASP A 9 7.96 -6.04 12.89
CA ASP A 9 7.76 -4.61 13.08
C ASP A 9 6.52 -4.13 12.32
N VAL A 10 6.31 -4.65 11.10
CA VAL A 10 5.08 -4.40 10.34
C VAL A 10 3.85 -4.83 11.13
N THR A 11 3.89 -6.04 11.70
CA THR A 11 2.80 -6.57 12.53
C THR A 11 2.57 -5.70 13.76
N TYR A 12 3.65 -5.34 14.47
CA TYR A 12 3.57 -4.47 15.64
C TYR A 12 2.94 -3.11 15.31
N VAL A 13 3.40 -2.46 14.24
CA VAL A 13 2.88 -1.15 13.82
C VAL A 13 1.40 -1.23 13.45
N ARG A 14 0.99 -2.27 12.71
CA ARG A 14 -0.41 -2.48 12.35
C ARG A 14 -1.28 -2.67 13.59
N ASP A 15 -0.85 -3.52 14.51
CA ASP A 15 -1.66 -3.92 15.67
C ASP A 15 -1.71 -2.80 16.73
N ASN A 16 -0.72 -1.90 16.76
CA ASN A 16 -0.67 -0.72 17.64
C ASN A 16 -1.15 0.58 16.96
N SER A 17 -1.73 0.49 15.77
CA SER A 17 -2.36 1.61 15.08
C SER A 17 -3.86 1.37 14.95
N PRO A 18 -4.68 1.74 15.97
CA PRO A 18 -6.11 1.55 15.92
C PRO A 18 -6.72 2.21 14.69
N ILE A 19 -7.37 1.43 13.85
CA ILE A 19 -7.84 1.89 12.55
C ILE A 19 -8.84 3.04 12.66
N ASP A 20 -9.67 3.06 13.69
CA ASP A 20 -10.65 4.09 13.92
C ASP A 20 -10.08 5.41 14.39
N ASP A 21 -8.95 5.36 15.11
CA ASP A 21 -8.20 6.57 15.46
C ASP A 21 -7.49 7.13 14.23
N VAL A 22 -6.85 6.26 13.44
CA VAL A 22 -6.17 6.68 12.19
C VAL A 22 -7.15 7.26 11.18
N VAL A 23 -8.27 6.58 10.94
CA VAL A 23 -9.30 7.06 10.01
C VAL A 23 -9.99 8.31 10.54
N GLY A 24 -10.17 8.42 11.86
CA GLY A 24 -10.82 9.56 12.51
C GLY A 24 -10.16 10.91 12.22
N ASP A 25 -8.87 10.91 11.90
CA ASP A 25 -8.13 12.12 11.50
C ASP A 25 -8.55 12.65 10.11
N TYR A 26 -9.09 11.79 9.26
CA TYR A 26 -9.46 12.13 7.87
C TYR A 26 -10.97 12.20 7.67
N VAL A 27 -11.71 11.35 8.37
CA VAL A 27 -13.15 11.15 8.17
C VAL A 27 -13.88 11.28 9.49
N GLN A 28 -14.93 12.09 9.50
CA GLN A 28 -15.80 12.16 10.67
C GLN A 28 -16.62 10.86 10.80
N LEU A 29 -16.22 10.02 11.76
CA LEU A 29 -16.87 8.75 12.06
C LEU A 29 -18.01 8.93 13.09
N LYS A 30 -19.14 8.29 12.82
CA LYS A 30 -20.29 8.18 13.72
C LYS A 30 -20.48 6.72 14.14
N ASN A 31 -20.99 6.52 15.35
CA ASN A 31 -21.30 5.17 15.84
C ASN A 31 -22.39 4.52 14.97
N ALA A 32 -22.19 3.26 14.58
CA ALA A 32 -23.10 2.46 13.78
C ALA A 32 -23.71 1.27 14.55
N GLY A 33 -23.44 1.16 15.86
CA GLY A 33 -23.87 0.06 16.72
C GLY A 33 -22.89 -1.12 16.73
N GLY A 34 -22.92 -1.94 17.78
CA GLY A 34 -22.08 -3.15 17.89
C GLY A 34 -20.57 -2.89 17.83
N GLY A 35 -20.12 -1.71 18.24
CA GLY A 35 -18.71 -1.28 18.15
C GLY A 35 -18.28 -0.85 16.75
N GLN A 36 -19.18 -0.83 15.77
CA GLN A 36 -18.90 -0.37 14.41
C GLN A 36 -18.97 1.15 14.32
N LYS A 37 -18.20 1.72 13.40
CA LYS A 37 -18.24 3.15 13.06
C LYS A 37 -18.52 3.30 11.56
N LYS A 38 -19.16 4.40 11.16
CA LYS A 38 -19.44 4.73 9.76
C LYS A 38 -19.25 6.21 9.44
N GLY A 39 -18.95 6.53 8.19
CA GLY A 39 -18.74 7.89 7.70
C GLY A 39 -18.99 8.00 6.20
N LEU A 40 -18.73 9.18 5.65
CA LEU A 40 -18.64 9.38 4.20
C LEU A 40 -17.30 8.81 3.71
N CYS A 41 -17.31 8.15 2.56
CA CYS A 41 -16.08 7.61 1.99
C CYS A 41 -15.13 8.73 1.53
N PRO A 42 -13.84 8.69 1.90
CA PRO A 42 -12.86 9.64 1.39
C PRO A 42 -12.35 9.29 -0.02
N PHE A 43 -12.65 8.09 -0.51
CA PHE A 43 -12.11 7.56 -1.77
C PHE A 43 -13.04 7.73 -2.98
N HIS A 44 -14.28 8.15 -2.78
CA HIS A 44 -15.22 8.48 -3.84
C HIS A 44 -16.27 9.47 -3.34
N ASP A 45 -16.85 10.24 -4.25
CA ASP A 45 -17.86 11.23 -3.91
C ASP A 45 -19.23 10.56 -3.75
N GLU A 46 -19.78 10.61 -2.53
CA GLU A 46 -21.10 10.08 -2.19
C GLU A 46 -21.83 10.97 -1.17
N LYS A 47 -23.17 10.95 -1.20
CA LYS A 47 -23.99 11.71 -0.24
C LYS A 47 -24.44 10.90 0.98
N THR A 48 -24.40 9.58 0.87
CA THR A 48 -24.83 8.65 1.91
C THR A 48 -23.62 7.98 2.55
N PRO A 49 -23.55 7.83 3.88
CA PRO A 49 -22.40 7.21 4.51
C PRO A 49 -22.35 5.70 4.22
N SER A 50 -21.48 5.28 3.28
CA SER A 50 -21.26 3.86 2.96
C SER A 50 -19.91 3.31 3.44
N PHE A 51 -19.08 4.18 4.03
CA PHE A 51 -17.78 3.83 4.58
C PHE A 51 -17.92 3.33 6.02
N HIS A 52 -17.54 2.08 6.26
CA HIS A 52 -17.63 1.39 7.54
C HIS A 52 -16.24 1.05 8.08
N VAL A 53 -16.08 1.20 9.40
CA VAL A 53 -14.87 0.83 10.14
C VAL A 53 -15.27 -0.15 11.25
N THR A 54 -14.56 -1.26 11.33
CA THR A 54 -14.67 -2.27 12.37
C THR A 54 -13.40 -2.25 13.24
N PRO A 55 -13.38 -1.46 14.34
CA PRO A 55 -12.21 -1.34 15.22
C PRO A 55 -11.73 -2.70 15.74
N SER A 56 -12.66 -3.57 16.15
CA SER A 56 -12.34 -4.90 16.69
C SER A 56 -11.65 -5.85 15.70
N ARG A 57 -11.71 -5.55 14.39
CA ARG A 57 -11.03 -6.31 13.34
C ARG A 57 -9.87 -5.53 12.70
N GLY A 58 -9.63 -4.29 13.10
CA GLY A 58 -8.65 -3.42 12.45
C GLY A 58 -8.93 -3.21 10.96
N TYR A 59 -10.20 -3.19 10.55
CA TYR A 59 -10.60 -3.27 9.14
C TYR A 59 -11.59 -2.16 8.74
N PHE A 60 -11.48 -1.69 7.51
CA PHE A 60 -12.44 -0.77 6.89
C PHE A 60 -12.98 -1.34 5.59
N HIS A 61 -14.20 -0.94 5.23
CA HIS A 61 -14.78 -1.23 3.93
C HIS A 61 -15.81 -0.18 3.54
N CYS A 62 -15.77 0.23 2.28
CA CYS A 62 -16.75 1.11 1.68
C CYS A 62 -17.68 0.31 0.78
N PHE A 63 -18.97 0.25 1.12
CA PHE A 63 -19.94 -0.49 0.33
C PHE A 63 -20.29 0.20 -1.00
N GLY A 64 -20.06 1.51 -1.14
CA GLY A 64 -20.25 2.24 -2.40
C GLY A 64 -19.22 1.92 -3.48
N CYS A 65 -17.92 2.04 -3.17
CA CYS A 65 -16.84 1.83 -4.14
C CYS A 65 -16.00 0.55 -3.92
N GLN A 66 -16.41 -0.31 -2.99
CA GLN A 66 -15.81 -1.63 -2.70
C GLN A 66 -14.35 -1.60 -2.20
N VAL A 67 -13.79 -0.43 -1.93
CA VAL A 67 -12.47 -0.32 -1.32
C VAL A 67 -12.54 -0.80 0.13
N GLY A 68 -11.54 -1.58 0.55
CA GLY A 68 -11.41 -2.04 1.92
C GLY A 68 -10.00 -2.53 2.19
N GLY A 69 -9.69 -2.73 3.47
CA GLY A 69 -8.36 -3.12 3.91
C GLY A 69 -8.15 -2.86 5.40
N ASP A 70 -6.90 -3.01 5.83
CA ASP A 70 -6.47 -2.64 7.17
C ASP A 70 -6.02 -1.17 7.22
N VAL A 71 -5.48 -0.77 8.38
CA VAL A 71 -4.96 0.59 8.62
C VAL A 71 -3.83 0.97 7.66
N ILE A 72 -2.98 0.02 7.27
CA ILE A 72 -1.88 0.26 6.32
C ILE A 72 -2.46 0.55 4.94
N ALA A 73 -3.38 -0.29 4.46
CA ALA A 73 -4.04 -0.10 3.17
C ALA A 73 -4.82 1.23 3.10
N PHE A 74 -5.42 1.65 4.21
CA PHE A 74 -6.10 2.94 4.30
C PHE A 74 -5.12 4.11 4.09
N VAL A 75 -4.04 4.17 4.87
CA VAL A 75 -3.06 5.26 4.82
C VAL A 75 -2.34 5.29 3.48
N MET A 76 -1.94 4.13 2.93
CA MET A 76 -1.36 4.04 1.59
C MET A 76 -2.25 4.70 0.53
N LYS A 77 -3.56 4.45 0.58
CA LYS A 77 -4.51 5.01 -0.38
C LYS A 77 -4.79 6.49 -0.13
N MET A 78 -4.88 6.90 1.13
CA MET A 78 -5.21 8.27 1.52
C MET A 78 -4.07 9.23 1.21
N ASP A 79 -2.83 8.84 1.52
CA ASP A 79 -1.65 9.68 1.40
C ASP A 79 -0.83 9.39 0.14
N HIS A 80 -1.27 8.43 -0.69
CA HIS A 80 -0.56 7.97 -1.89
C HIS A 80 0.89 7.51 -1.62
N LEU A 81 1.10 6.91 -0.44
CA LEU A 81 2.39 6.44 0.01
C LEU A 81 2.67 5.01 -0.44
N THR A 82 3.95 4.70 -0.63
CA THR A 82 4.40 3.31 -0.74
C THR A 82 4.23 2.58 0.59
N PHE A 83 4.35 1.24 0.55
CA PHE A 83 4.25 0.42 1.75
C PHE A 83 5.26 0.84 2.83
N THR A 84 6.54 0.99 2.46
CA THR A 84 7.60 1.37 3.39
C THR A 84 7.34 2.73 4.03
N GLU A 85 7.02 3.75 3.23
CA GLU A 85 6.70 5.09 3.73
C GLU A 85 5.47 5.08 4.66
N THR A 86 4.49 4.21 4.38
CA THR A 86 3.30 4.07 5.24
C THR A 86 3.65 3.47 6.58
N ILE A 87 4.49 2.42 6.61
CA ILE A 87 4.94 1.81 7.86
C ILE A 87 5.80 2.81 8.66
N GLU A 88 6.69 3.55 8.00
CA GLU A 88 7.48 4.62 8.61
C GLU A 88 6.58 5.69 9.25
N LYS A 89 5.57 6.18 8.51
CA LYS A 89 4.60 7.18 9.01
C LYS A 89 3.79 6.66 10.20
N LEU A 90 3.31 5.42 10.14
CA LEU A 90 2.56 4.82 11.24
C LEU A 90 3.45 4.56 12.46
N ALA A 91 4.70 4.14 12.25
CA ALA A 91 5.69 3.94 13.32
C ALA A 91 6.02 5.26 14.02
N GLU A 92 6.21 6.35 13.26
CA GLU A 92 6.42 7.69 13.81
C GLU A 92 5.24 8.14 14.67
N ARG A 93 4.01 7.91 14.19
CA ARG A 93 2.78 8.24 14.93
C ARG A 93 2.70 7.57 16.30
N ILE A 94 3.18 6.33 16.41
CA ILE A 94 3.16 5.56 17.68
C ILE A 94 4.48 5.65 18.45
N GLY A 95 5.47 6.41 17.96
CA GLY A 95 6.79 6.52 18.58
C GLY A 95 7.62 5.23 18.56
N TYR A 96 7.43 4.38 17.55
CA TYR A 96 8.13 3.09 17.41
C TYR A 96 9.33 3.19 16.46
N THR A 97 10.48 2.69 16.89
CA THR A 97 11.69 2.63 16.05
C THR A 97 11.70 1.34 15.23
N LEU A 98 11.59 1.48 13.91
CA LEU A 98 11.65 0.34 12.98
C LEU A 98 13.07 -0.24 12.89
N THR A 99 13.13 -1.56 12.80
CA THR A 99 14.35 -2.29 12.46
C THR A 99 14.30 -2.71 11.00
N TYR A 100 15.34 -2.32 10.27
CA TYR A 100 15.54 -2.74 8.89
C TYR A 100 16.46 -3.94 8.87
N ASP A 101 16.10 -4.96 8.11
CA ASP A 101 17.09 -5.95 7.75
C ASP A 101 18.08 -5.26 6.80
N GLU A 102 19.36 -5.29 7.18
CA GLU A 102 20.51 -4.94 6.36
C GLU A 102 20.64 -5.98 5.22
N SER A 103 19.60 -6.14 4.40
CA SER A 103 19.67 -6.89 3.16
C SER A 103 20.48 -6.02 2.19
N ARG A 104 21.80 -6.23 2.23
CA ARG A 104 22.81 -5.88 1.22
C ARG A 104 22.37 -4.82 0.20
N GLY A 105 23.06 -3.68 0.22
CA GLY A 105 23.24 -2.89 -1.00
C GLY A 105 23.53 -3.81 -2.19
N THR A 106 22.90 -3.52 -3.33
CA THR A 106 22.94 -4.25 -4.62
C THR A 106 22.18 -5.57 -4.69
N SER A 107 20.87 -5.45 -4.96
CA SER A 107 20.27 -6.29 -5.99
C SER A 107 19.33 -5.41 -6.81
N ALA A 108 19.93 -4.65 -7.74
CA ALA A 108 19.20 -4.31 -8.95
C ALA A 108 18.57 -5.60 -9.50
N PRO A 109 17.39 -5.56 -10.14
CA PRO A 109 16.92 -6.68 -10.94
C PRO A 109 17.76 -6.75 -12.24
N SER A 110 19.08 -6.85 -12.11
CA SER A 110 20.02 -6.88 -13.22
C SER A 110 19.83 -8.15 -14.02
N GLY A 111 19.42 -9.27 -13.39
CA GLY A 111 19.14 -10.52 -14.09
C GLY A 111 17.88 -10.48 -14.95
N GLN A 112 16.78 -9.88 -14.46
CA GLN A 112 15.53 -9.83 -15.20
C GLN A 112 15.55 -8.74 -16.28
N ARG A 113 16.12 -7.56 -15.94
CA ARG A 113 16.30 -6.47 -16.92
C ARG A 113 17.34 -6.82 -17.98
N SER A 114 18.45 -7.51 -17.63
CA SER A 114 19.42 -7.97 -18.64
C SER A 114 18.83 -9.04 -19.56
N ARG A 115 18.01 -9.97 -19.05
CA ARG A 115 17.31 -10.95 -19.89
C ARG A 115 16.32 -10.28 -20.84
N LEU A 116 15.54 -9.31 -20.37
CA LEU A 116 14.61 -8.56 -21.22
C LEU A 116 15.35 -7.73 -22.27
N VAL A 117 16.45 -7.07 -21.90
CA VAL A 117 17.28 -6.29 -22.84
C VAL A 117 17.96 -7.21 -23.86
N ALA A 118 18.46 -8.38 -23.45
CA ALA A 118 19.06 -9.36 -24.34
C ALA A 118 18.03 -9.96 -25.31
N ALA A 119 16.83 -10.30 -24.83
CA ALA A 119 15.72 -10.77 -25.68
C ALA A 119 15.31 -9.70 -26.69
N ASN A 120 15.20 -8.44 -26.26
CA ASN A 120 14.82 -7.33 -27.13
C ASN A 120 15.92 -7.01 -28.17
N ALA A 121 17.19 -7.11 -27.79
CA ALA A 121 18.32 -6.97 -28.70
C ALA A 121 18.39 -8.11 -29.74
N ALA A 122 18.09 -9.35 -29.33
CA ALA A 122 18.01 -10.49 -30.25
C ALA A 122 16.86 -10.34 -31.24
N ALA A 123 15.68 -9.89 -30.77
CA ALA A 123 14.55 -9.58 -31.64
C ALA A 123 14.88 -8.45 -32.62
N ALA A 124 15.52 -7.37 -32.17
CA ALA A 124 15.93 -6.26 -33.03
C ALA A 124 16.89 -6.71 -34.15
N LYS A 125 17.86 -7.58 -33.85
CA LYS A 125 18.75 -8.17 -34.88
C LYS A 125 17.98 -9.03 -35.88
N PHE A 126 17.10 -9.91 -35.39
CA PHE A 126 16.27 -10.74 -36.27
C PHE A 126 15.45 -9.89 -37.25
N TYR A 127 14.80 -8.82 -36.77
CA TYR A 127 14.02 -7.94 -37.64
C TYR A 127 14.86 -7.12 -38.62
N GLN A 128 16.10 -6.75 -38.26
CA GLN A 128 17.05 -6.10 -39.16
C GLN A 128 17.57 -7.05 -40.25
N GLU A 129 17.85 -8.30 -39.88
CA GLU A 129 18.37 -9.32 -40.81
C GLU A 129 17.29 -9.84 -41.77
N HIS A 130 16.03 -9.87 -41.35
CA HIS A 130 14.92 -10.42 -42.13
C HIS A 130 14.08 -9.39 -42.91
N ASP A 131 14.50 -8.12 -42.98
CA ASP A 131 13.87 -7.02 -43.75
C ASP A 131 12.33 -6.95 -43.63
N ILE A 132 11.79 -7.29 -42.45
CA ILE A 132 10.33 -7.32 -42.19
C ILE A 132 9.78 -5.91 -41.92
N ILE A 133 10.66 -4.89 -41.87
CA ILE A 133 10.28 -3.50 -41.52
C ILE A 133 10.26 -2.56 -42.74
N ASN A 134 10.87 -2.93 -43.88
CA ASN A 134 10.94 -2.09 -45.09
C ASN A 134 10.20 -2.67 -46.31
N ARG A 135 9.14 -3.45 -46.09
CA ARG A 135 8.23 -3.88 -47.16
C ARG A 135 6.78 -3.61 -46.80
#